data_AF-A0A2D7VYV4-F1
#
_entry.id   AF-A0A2D7VYV4-F1
#
_cell.length_a   1.000
_cell.length_b   1.000
_cell.length_c   1.000
_cell.angle_alpha   90.00
_cell.angle_beta   90.00
_cell.angle_gamma   90.00
#
_symmetry.space_group_name_H-M   'P 1'
#
loop_
_entity.id
_entity.type
_entity.pdbx_description
1 polymer ?
#
loop_
_entity_poly.entity_id
_entity_poly.type
_entity_poly.pdbx_seq_one_letter_code
_entity_poly.pdbx_strand_id
1 'polypeptide(L)'
;MPKLKRTQRWEETLKEDVRSLNRGWSIQEANGKMRLKWRYVPNQKDQSVMLPFAWAENLRKAATTRINNIYNLTLEGHSLKAAAKIADGKAPKIERDWSACLVNFQRYKTEHENAITQKTFEHDYLKVLVDAVQLLEGNKPPTTPADLIELCIRDWNPGSATRKRRTNSLCQYLEYCVTRENAPASWLPPKDRKIHIGRKAANTKT
;
A
#
# COMPACT_ATOMS: atom_id res chain seq x y z
N MET A 1 -33.22 -27.65 -27.09
CA MET A 1 -32.63 -26.88 -28.20
C MET A 1 -31.37 -26.17 -27.73
N PRO A 2 -30.24 -26.24 -28.43
CA PRO A 2 -29.03 -25.54 -28.04
C PRO A 2 -29.20 -24.04 -28.32
N LYS A 3 -28.98 -23.18 -27.30
CA LYS A 3 -29.00 -21.72 -27.47
C LYS A 3 -27.76 -21.30 -28.25
N LEU A 4 -27.91 -21.06 -29.55
CA LEU A 4 -26.90 -20.38 -30.37
C LEU A 4 -26.69 -18.97 -29.81
N LYS A 5 -25.68 -18.79 -28.95
CA LYS A 5 -25.20 -17.45 -28.59
C LYS A 5 -24.61 -16.84 -29.86
N ARG A 6 -25.29 -15.83 -30.40
CA ARG A 6 -24.83 -15.05 -31.54
C ARG A 6 -23.65 -14.18 -31.06
N THR A 7 -22.46 -14.77 -31.00
CA THR A 7 -21.23 -14.04 -30.65
C THR A 7 -21.00 -12.97 -31.70
N GLN A 8 -20.87 -11.72 -31.27
CA GLN A 8 -20.59 -10.62 -32.20
C GLN A 8 -19.12 -10.68 -32.60
N ARG A 9 -18.80 -10.37 -33.87
CA ARG A 9 -17.44 -10.46 -34.41
C ARG A 9 -16.40 -9.72 -33.57
N TRP A 10 -16.75 -8.55 -33.02
CA TRP A 10 -15.84 -7.78 -32.17
C TRP A 10 -15.48 -8.51 -30.87
N GLU A 11 -16.36 -9.36 -30.33
CA GLU A 11 -16.08 -10.14 -29.13
C GLU A 11 -15.05 -11.24 -29.41
N GLU A 12 -15.13 -11.86 -30.58
CA GLU A 12 -14.18 -12.89 -31.03
C GLU A 12 -12.81 -12.27 -31.20
N THR A 13 -12.74 -11.13 -31.90
CA THR A 13 -11.48 -10.37 -32.05
C THR A 13 -10.91 -9.97 -30.69
N LEU A 14 -11.71 -9.44 -29.76
CA LEU A 14 -11.23 -9.10 -28.42
C LEU A 14 -10.71 -10.32 -27.65
N LYS A 15 -11.39 -11.47 -27.75
CA LYS A 15 -10.95 -12.72 -27.10
C LYS A 15 -9.65 -13.24 -27.72
N GLU A 16 -9.50 -13.14 -29.03
CA GLU A 16 -8.27 -13.49 -29.75
C GLU A 16 -7.10 -12.58 -29.39
N ASP A 17 -7.32 -11.26 -29.38
CA ASP A 17 -6.34 -10.25 -28.96
C ASP A 17 -5.80 -10.55 -27.55
N VAL A 18 -6.65 -10.97 -26.61
CA VAL A 18 -6.22 -11.30 -25.24
C VAL A 18 -5.53 -12.66 -25.16
N ARG A 19 -5.99 -13.64 -25.94
CA ARG A 19 -5.36 -14.98 -25.98
C ARG A 19 -3.97 -14.96 -26.61
N SER A 20 -3.71 -14.03 -27.54
CA SER A 20 -2.43 -13.91 -28.21
C SER A 20 -1.33 -13.31 -27.32
N LEU A 21 -1.68 -12.69 -26.19
CA LEU A 21 -0.72 -12.12 -25.24
C LEU A 21 0.19 -13.19 -24.65
N ASN A 22 -0.39 -14.20 -24.00
CA ASN A 22 0.32 -15.36 -23.47
C ASN A 22 -0.66 -16.47 -23.08
N ARG A 23 -0.15 -17.69 -22.89
CA ARG A 23 -0.94 -18.83 -22.43
C ARG A 23 -1.61 -18.52 -21.07
N GLY A 24 -2.89 -18.87 -20.97
CA GLY A 24 -3.66 -18.69 -19.74
C GLY A 24 -4.43 -17.38 -19.64
N TRP A 25 -4.21 -16.44 -20.58
CA TRP A 25 -4.94 -15.19 -20.63
C TRP A 25 -6.27 -15.36 -21.36
N SER A 26 -7.33 -14.83 -20.76
CA SER A 26 -8.65 -14.85 -21.38
C SER A 26 -9.50 -13.68 -20.87
N ILE A 27 -10.46 -13.27 -21.69
CA ILE A 27 -11.43 -12.24 -21.34
C ILE A 27 -12.83 -12.77 -21.59
N GLN A 28 -13.76 -12.41 -20.72
CA GLN A 28 -15.16 -12.82 -20.82
C GLN A 28 -16.09 -11.72 -20.32
N GLU A 29 -17.33 -11.79 -20.78
CA GLU A 29 -18.43 -11.02 -20.24
C GLU A 29 -18.79 -11.55 -18.84
N ALA A 30 -18.96 -10.63 -17.89
CA ALA A 30 -19.54 -10.92 -16.59
C ALA A 30 -20.27 -9.69 -16.05
N ASN A 31 -21.56 -9.83 -15.79
CA ASN A 31 -22.43 -8.76 -15.26
C ASN A 31 -22.39 -7.49 -16.13
N GLY A 32 -22.42 -7.65 -17.46
CA GLY A 32 -22.35 -6.55 -18.43
C GLY A 32 -20.99 -5.85 -18.51
N LYS A 33 -19.95 -6.41 -17.90
CA LYS A 33 -18.60 -5.84 -17.85
C LYS A 33 -17.54 -6.84 -18.34
N MET A 34 -16.38 -6.30 -18.66
CA MET A 34 -15.22 -7.10 -19.07
C MET A 34 -14.50 -7.70 -17.86
N ARG A 35 -14.41 -9.03 -17.80
CA ARG A 35 -13.62 -9.77 -16.81
C ARG A 35 -12.37 -10.36 -17.47
N LEU A 36 -11.21 -9.92 -17.01
CA LEU A 36 -9.91 -10.47 -17.41
C LEU A 36 -9.52 -11.60 -16.46
N LYS A 37 -9.01 -12.70 -17.02
CA LYS A 37 -8.59 -13.89 -16.31
C LYS A 37 -7.18 -14.27 -16.73
N TRP A 38 -6.39 -14.68 -15.74
CA TRP A 38 -5.07 -15.26 -15.93
C TRP A 38 -4.98 -16.56 -15.14
N ARG A 39 -4.90 -17.67 -15.88
CA ARG A 39 -4.77 -19.03 -15.36
C ARG A 39 -3.45 -19.62 -15.86
N TYR A 40 -2.41 -19.57 -15.04
CA TYR A 40 -1.20 -20.36 -15.25
C TYR A 40 -1.23 -21.60 -14.34
N VAL A 41 -0.86 -22.77 -14.88
CA VAL A 41 -1.00 -24.12 -14.29
C VAL A 41 0.41 -24.64 -13.91
N PRO A 42 0.64 -25.59 -12.98
CA PRO A 42 -0.07 -26.06 -11.77
C PRO A 42 0.45 -25.38 -10.47
N ASN A 43 -0.23 -25.59 -9.33
CA ASN A 43 0.09 -25.04 -8.00
C ASN A 43 -0.11 -23.52 -7.76
N GLN A 44 -0.67 -22.78 -8.72
CA GLN A 44 -1.11 -21.40 -8.50
C GLN A 44 -2.63 -21.25 -8.62
N LYS A 45 -3.20 -20.33 -7.83
CA LYS A 45 -4.63 -20.01 -7.87
C LYS A 45 -4.94 -19.19 -9.12
N ASP A 46 -6.05 -19.51 -9.75
CA ASP A 46 -6.65 -18.69 -10.81
C ASP A 46 -6.79 -17.23 -10.37
N GLN A 47 -6.36 -16.31 -11.21
CA GLN A 47 -6.52 -14.87 -10.97
C GLN A 47 -7.56 -14.30 -11.94
N SER A 48 -8.38 -13.39 -11.42
CA SER A 48 -9.32 -12.64 -12.26
C SER A 48 -9.55 -11.24 -11.73
N VAL A 49 -9.87 -10.31 -12.64
CA VAL A 49 -10.19 -8.93 -12.29
C VAL A 49 -11.33 -8.40 -13.18
N MET A 50 -12.24 -7.65 -12.57
CA MET A 50 -13.26 -6.90 -13.31
C MET A 50 -12.64 -5.59 -13.78
N LEU A 51 -12.60 -5.37 -15.09
CA LEU A 51 -12.18 -4.11 -15.67
C LEU A 51 -13.32 -3.08 -15.57
N PRO A 52 -13.01 -1.78 -15.51
CA PRO A 52 -14.00 -0.70 -15.46
C PRO A 52 -14.66 -0.41 -16.81
N PHE A 53 -14.75 -1.41 -17.71
CA PHE A 53 -15.34 -1.29 -19.03
C PHE A 53 -16.59 -2.15 -19.14
N ALA A 54 -17.65 -1.57 -19.72
CA ALA A 54 -18.82 -2.33 -20.13
C ALA A 54 -18.45 -3.31 -21.25
N TRP A 55 -19.18 -4.43 -21.36
CA TRP A 55 -19.03 -5.39 -22.45
C TRP A 55 -19.65 -4.83 -23.74
N ALA A 56 -18.96 -3.88 -24.36
CA ALA A 56 -19.44 -3.14 -25.53
C ALA A 56 -18.30 -2.87 -26.53
N GLU A 57 -18.64 -2.88 -27.82
CA GLU A 57 -17.69 -2.73 -28.94
C GLU A 57 -16.94 -1.40 -28.92
N ASN A 58 -17.63 -0.30 -28.61
CA ASN A 58 -17.06 1.04 -28.57
C ASN A 58 -15.94 1.20 -27.53
N LEU A 59 -15.91 0.34 -26.50
CA LEU A 59 -14.87 0.33 -25.47
C LEU A 59 -13.75 -0.67 -25.75
N ARG A 60 -13.84 -1.47 -26.82
CA ARG A 60 -12.86 -2.53 -27.15
C ARG A 60 -11.44 -2.00 -27.21
N LYS A 61 -11.19 -0.93 -27.97
CA LYS A 61 -9.84 -0.37 -28.15
C LYS A 61 -9.22 0.07 -26.81
N ALA A 62 -9.98 0.81 -26.01
CA ALA A 62 -9.53 1.26 -24.69
C ALA A 62 -9.25 0.09 -23.74
N ALA A 63 -10.10 -0.94 -23.77
CA ALA A 63 -9.89 -2.15 -23.00
C ALA A 63 -8.64 -2.91 -23.43
N THR A 64 -8.40 -3.09 -24.74
CA THR A 64 -7.19 -3.76 -25.25
C THR A 64 -5.91 -3.03 -24.82
N THR A 65 -5.85 -1.70 -24.96
CA THR A 65 -4.71 -0.90 -24.47
C THR A 65 -4.48 -1.14 -22.98
N ARG A 66 -5.55 -1.14 -22.18
CA ARG A 66 -5.45 -1.38 -20.75
C ARG A 66 -4.95 -2.79 -20.44
N ILE A 67 -5.44 -3.80 -21.13
CA ILE A 67 -5.02 -5.20 -20.91
C ILE A 67 -3.54 -5.37 -21.26
N ASN A 68 -3.05 -4.72 -22.32
CA ASN A 68 -1.63 -4.73 -22.67
C ASN A 68 -0.75 -4.13 -21.57
N ASN A 69 -1.17 -3.01 -20.97
CA ASN A 69 -0.46 -2.42 -19.83
C ASN A 69 -0.45 -3.36 -18.61
N ILE A 70 -1.59 -4.01 -18.33
CA ILE A 70 -1.68 -5.01 -17.26
C ILE A 70 -0.74 -6.18 -17.53
N TYR A 71 -0.71 -6.67 -18.77
CA TYR A 71 0.17 -7.75 -19.19
C TYR A 71 1.65 -7.40 -18.99
N ASN A 72 2.10 -6.22 -19.44
CA ASN A 72 3.48 -5.78 -19.25
C ASN A 72 3.87 -5.74 -17.75
N LEU A 73 3.00 -5.21 -16.89
CA LEU A 73 3.23 -5.19 -15.44
C LEU A 73 3.28 -6.61 -14.83
N THR A 74 2.55 -7.58 -15.38
CA THR A 74 2.70 -8.98 -14.94
C THR A 74 4.01 -9.61 -15.37
N LEU A 75 4.60 -9.19 -16.50
CA LEU A 75 5.95 -9.60 -16.90
C LEU A 75 7.02 -9.05 -15.94
N GLU A 76 6.76 -7.88 -15.33
CA GLU A 76 7.59 -7.29 -14.27
C GLU A 76 7.42 -7.98 -12.90
N GLY A 77 6.56 -9.00 -12.80
CA GLY A 77 6.36 -9.80 -11.59
C GLY A 77 5.16 -9.40 -10.72
N HIS A 78 4.34 -8.44 -11.15
CA HIS A 78 3.13 -8.08 -10.40
C HIS A 78 2.01 -9.13 -10.56
N SER A 79 1.20 -9.31 -9.51
CA SER A 79 -0.05 -10.09 -9.60
C SER A 79 -1.07 -9.39 -10.49
N LEU A 80 -2.05 -10.14 -11.04
CA LEU A 80 -3.08 -9.57 -11.93
C LEU A 80 -3.85 -8.43 -11.28
N LYS A 81 -4.14 -8.55 -9.97
CA LYS A 81 -4.86 -7.54 -9.20
C LYS A 81 -4.01 -6.27 -9.01
N ALA A 82 -2.71 -6.43 -8.70
CA ALA A 82 -1.79 -5.31 -8.53
C ALA A 82 -1.56 -4.58 -9.86
N ALA A 83 -1.27 -5.31 -10.93
CA ALA A 83 -1.11 -4.79 -12.28
C ALA A 83 -2.37 -4.03 -12.75
N ALA A 84 -3.56 -4.58 -12.51
CA ALA A 84 -4.82 -3.91 -12.84
C ALA A 84 -5.04 -2.60 -12.07
N LYS A 85 -4.61 -2.52 -10.80
CA LYS A 85 -4.68 -1.30 -9.98
C LYS A 85 -3.73 -0.23 -10.53
N ILE A 86 -2.47 -0.59 -10.78
CA ILE A 86 -1.45 0.31 -11.33
C ILE A 86 -1.87 0.87 -12.69
N ALA A 87 -2.29 -0.02 -13.60
CA ALA A 87 -2.71 0.38 -14.93
C ALA A 87 -4.00 1.22 -14.92
N ASP A 88 -4.73 1.32 -13.78
CA ASP A 88 -5.93 2.16 -13.64
C ASP A 88 -5.66 3.64 -13.63
N GLY A 89 -4.38 4.04 -13.53
CA GLY A 89 -4.04 5.43 -13.25
C GLY A 89 -4.59 5.89 -11.89
N LYS A 90 -5.34 5.03 -11.17
CA LYS A 90 -5.52 5.14 -9.75
C LYS A 90 -4.16 4.88 -9.17
N ALA A 91 -3.44 5.97 -8.83
CA ALA A 91 -2.42 5.92 -7.81
C ALA A 91 -2.94 4.95 -6.74
N PRO A 92 -2.18 3.89 -6.41
CA PRO A 92 -2.71 2.83 -5.56
C PRO A 92 -3.38 3.51 -4.39
N LYS A 93 -4.71 3.34 -4.25
CA LYS A 93 -5.45 3.89 -3.12
C LYS A 93 -4.61 3.49 -1.92
N ILE A 94 -3.99 4.48 -1.29
CA ILE A 94 -3.18 4.29 -0.10
C ILE A 94 -4.24 4.06 0.97
N GLU A 95 -4.79 2.84 0.97
CA GLU A 95 -5.20 2.23 2.22
C GLU A 95 -3.98 2.42 3.10
N ARG A 96 -4.18 3.19 4.17
CA ARG A 96 -3.13 3.60 5.08
C ARG A 96 -2.67 2.36 5.83
N ASP A 97 -1.90 1.53 5.14
CA ASP A 97 -1.35 0.30 5.66
C ASP A 97 -0.08 0.69 6.41
N TRP A 98 -0.31 1.32 7.56
CA TRP A 98 0.75 1.78 8.44
C TRP A 98 1.55 0.57 8.93
N SER A 99 0.90 -0.58 9.09
CA SER A 99 1.54 -1.86 9.39
C SER A 99 2.55 -2.27 8.31
N ALA A 100 2.18 -2.21 7.02
CA ALA A 100 3.10 -2.49 5.93
C ALA A 100 4.22 -1.44 5.84
N CYS A 101 3.91 -0.16 6.07
CA CYS A 101 4.91 0.89 6.13
C CYS A 101 5.93 0.65 7.25
N LEU A 102 5.51 0.07 8.39
CA LEU A 102 6.40 -0.27 9.50
C LEU A 102 7.36 -1.40 9.13
N VAL A 103 6.87 -2.43 8.42
CA VAL A 103 7.72 -3.52 7.90
C VAL A 103 8.75 -2.98 6.91
N ASN A 104 8.33 -2.11 5.98
CA ASN A 104 9.24 -1.48 5.02
C ASN A 104 10.24 -0.55 5.71
N PHE A 105 9.81 0.21 6.71
CA PHE A 105 10.67 1.08 7.50
C PHE A 105 11.74 0.28 8.27
N GLN A 106 11.36 -0.84 8.88
CA GLN A 106 12.31 -1.74 9.53
C GLN A 106 13.38 -2.20 8.55
N ARG A 107 12.97 -2.73 7.40
CA ARG A 107 13.89 -3.15 6.33
C ARG A 107 14.81 -2.01 5.90
N TYR A 108 14.26 -0.81 5.73
CA TYR A 108 15.05 0.39 5.39
C TYR A 108 16.14 0.70 6.43
N LYS A 109 15.81 0.64 7.73
CA LYS A 109 16.78 0.91 8.80
C LYS A 109 17.85 -0.17 8.92
N THR A 110 17.49 -1.43 8.68
CA THR A 110 18.41 -2.58 8.82
C THR A 110 19.24 -2.86 7.57
N GLU A 111 18.78 -2.47 6.38
CA GLU A 111 19.44 -2.81 5.10
C GLU A 111 20.00 -1.61 4.33
N HIS A 112 19.43 -0.41 4.47
CA HIS A 112 19.70 0.70 3.54
C HIS A 112 20.21 2.00 4.15
N GLU A 113 19.76 2.38 5.35
CA GLU A 113 20.18 3.65 5.96
C GLU A 113 21.50 3.50 6.73
N ASN A 114 21.41 3.01 7.97
CA ASN A 114 22.56 2.85 8.87
C ASN A 114 22.89 1.38 9.16
N ALA A 115 22.17 0.47 8.49
CA ALA A 115 22.26 -0.98 8.70
C ALA A 115 22.24 -1.37 10.19
N ILE A 116 21.32 -0.78 10.97
CA ILE A 116 21.25 -1.05 12.40
C ILE A 116 20.88 -2.51 12.64
N THR A 117 21.38 -3.09 13.73
CA THR A 117 21.01 -4.46 14.08
C THR A 117 19.52 -4.56 14.39
N GLN A 118 18.93 -5.73 14.12
CA GLN A 118 17.54 -6.04 14.47
C GLN A 118 17.25 -5.76 15.96
N LYS A 119 18.19 -6.10 16.85
CA LYS A 119 18.10 -5.84 18.29
C LYS A 119 18.01 -4.35 18.61
N THR A 120 18.79 -3.52 17.92
CA THR A 120 18.72 -2.05 18.05
C THR A 120 17.37 -1.53 17.58
N PHE A 121 16.86 -2.04 16.45
CA PHE A 121 15.54 -1.65 15.95
C PHE A 121 14.42 -1.98 16.95
N GLU A 122 14.41 -3.21 17.48
CA GLU A 122 13.44 -3.67 18.46
C GLU A 122 13.44 -2.80 19.73
N HIS A 123 14.64 -2.49 20.24
CA HIS A 123 14.80 -1.67 21.44
C HIS A 123 14.35 -0.21 21.20
N ASP A 124 14.87 0.45 20.17
CA ASP A 124 14.73 1.91 19.99
C ASP A 124 13.48 2.33 19.21
N TYR A 125 12.96 1.47 18.34
CA TYR A 125 11.88 1.81 17.41
C TYR A 125 10.62 1.00 17.68
N LEU A 126 10.71 -0.34 17.64
CA LEU A 126 9.55 -1.21 17.49
C LEU A 126 8.44 -0.94 18.51
N LYS A 127 8.79 -0.83 19.81
CA LYS A 127 7.78 -0.64 20.88
C LYS A 127 6.85 0.55 20.62
N VAL A 128 7.39 1.74 20.33
CA VAL A 128 6.56 2.94 20.12
C VAL A 128 5.88 2.94 18.75
N LEU A 129 6.48 2.31 17.74
CA LEU A 129 5.91 2.28 16.40
C LEU A 129 4.74 1.29 16.29
N VAL A 130 4.78 0.18 17.03
CA VAL A 130 3.64 -0.74 17.14
C VAL A 130 2.44 -0.02 17.77
N ASP A 131 2.65 0.71 18.87
CA ASP A 131 1.60 1.49 19.52
C ASP A 131 1.02 2.55 18.55
N ALA A 132 1.88 3.21 17.78
CA ALA A 132 1.45 4.19 16.78
C ALA A 132 0.61 3.57 15.65
N VAL A 133 1.03 2.42 15.11
CA VAL A 133 0.27 1.70 14.07
C VAL A 133 -1.09 1.25 14.62
N GLN A 134 -1.13 0.71 15.84
CA GLN A 134 -2.40 0.32 16.48
C GLN A 134 -3.37 1.49 16.64
N LEU A 135 -2.87 2.67 17.00
CA LEU A 135 -3.70 3.89 17.08
C LEU A 135 -4.21 4.32 15.69
N LEU A 136 -3.34 4.28 14.68
CA LEU A 136 -3.66 4.73 13.31
C LEU A 136 -4.61 3.80 12.55
N GLU A 137 -4.57 2.51 12.84
CA GLU A 137 -5.43 1.48 12.24
C GLU A 137 -6.64 1.11 13.10
N GLY A 138 -6.72 1.68 14.31
CA GLY A 138 -7.83 1.48 15.22
C GLY A 138 -9.12 2.20 14.82
N ASN A 139 -10.18 1.99 15.61
CA ASN A 139 -11.51 2.53 15.33
C ASN A 139 -11.62 4.07 15.46
N LYS A 140 -10.71 4.70 16.20
CA LYS A 140 -10.67 6.15 16.41
C LYS A 140 -9.26 6.67 16.14
N PRO A 141 -8.83 6.69 14.87
CA PRO A 141 -7.47 7.06 14.56
C PRO A 141 -7.25 8.56 14.80
N PRO A 142 -6.06 8.96 15.28
CA PRO A 142 -5.71 10.37 15.37
C PRO A 142 -5.75 11.02 13.98
N THR A 143 -6.15 12.29 13.94
CA THR A 143 -6.30 13.04 12.69
C THR A 143 -5.05 13.83 12.31
N THR A 144 -4.15 14.07 13.26
CA THR A 144 -2.92 14.82 13.06
C THR A 144 -1.70 14.06 13.58
N PRO A 145 -0.50 14.32 13.01
CA PRO A 145 0.74 13.72 13.51
C PRO A 145 1.07 14.16 14.95
N ALA A 146 0.68 15.37 15.35
CA ALA A 146 0.87 15.86 16.71
C ALA A 146 0.06 15.02 17.72
N ASP A 147 -1.23 14.79 17.45
CA ASP A 147 -2.08 13.99 18.32
C ASP A 147 -1.54 12.56 18.46
N LEU A 148 -1.10 11.96 17.35
CA LEU A 148 -0.49 10.63 17.36
C LEU A 148 0.75 10.61 18.26
N ILE A 149 1.65 11.58 18.09
CA ILE A 149 2.89 11.67 18.87
C ILE A 149 2.55 11.80 20.35
N GLU A 150 1.63 12.68 20.72
CA GLU A 150 1.22 12.89 22.11
C GLU A 150 0.59 11.64 22.73
N LEU A 151 -0.30 10.96 22.01
CA LEU A 151 -0.92 9.71 22.46
C LEU A 151 0.12 8.62 22.68
N CYS A 152 1.09 8.48 21.76
CA CYS A 152 2.13 7.48 21.90
C CYS A 152 3.03 7.78 23.09
N ILE A 153 3.39 9.04 23.35
CA ILE A 153 4.43 9.38 24.33
C ILE A 153 3.93 9.74 25.74
N ARG A 154 2.62 9.75 25.96
CA ARG A 154 1.98 10.26 27.18
C ARG A 154 2.50 9.59 28.47
N ASP A 155 2.83 8.31 28.41
CA ASP A 155 3.20 7.51 29.57
C ASP A 155 4.67 7.72 30.01
N TRP A 156 5.47 8.45 29.23
CA TRP A 156 6.86 8.77 29.60
C TRP A 156 7.01 10.18 30.16
N ASN A 157 7.81 10.30 31.21
CA ASN A 157 8.08 11.58 31.87
C ASN A 157 8.59 12.65 30.88
N PRO A 158 8.03 13.88 30.92
CA PRO A 158 8.54 15.02 30.19
C PRO A 158 10.05 15.25 30.38
N GLY A 159 10.75 15.55 29.29
CA GLY A 159 12.20 15.78 29.29
C GLY A 159 13.07 14.54 29.51
N SER A 160 12.49 13.34 29.63
CA SER A 160 13.27 12.11 29.76
C SER A 160 13.99 11.73 28.46
N ALA A 161 15.15 11.08 28.58
CA ALA A 161 15.90 10.58 27.43
C ALA A 161 15.07 9.56 26.62
N THR A 162 14.26 8.76 27.29
CA THR A 162 13.33 7.80 26.66
C THR A 162 12.27 8.53 25.84
N ARG A 163 11.58 9.53 26.40
CA ARG A 163 10.58 10.33 25.66
C ARG A 163 11.19 11.02 24.44
N LYS A 164 12.41 11.57 24.57
CA LYS A 164 13.17 12.15 23.45
C LYS A 164 13.44 11.11 22.35
N ARG A 165 13.97 9.93 22.71
CA ARG A 165 14.23 8.85 21.76
C ARG A 165 12.96 8.41 21.03
N ARG A 166 11.88 8.14 21.75
CA ARG A 166 10.60 7.71 21.17
C ARG A 166 9.97 8.75 20.26
N THR A 167 9.99 10.03 20.66
CA THR A 167 9.52 11.14 19.81
C THR A 167 10.30 11.18 18.49
N ASN A 168 11.63 11.04 18.55
CA ASN A 168 12.46 11.01 17.35
C ASN A 168 12.17 9.79 16.46
N SER A 169 11.98 8.60 17.04
CA SER A 169 11.62 7.39 16.30
C SER A 169 10.29 7.56 15.55
N LEU A 170 9.27 8.14 16.21
CA LEU A 170 7.98 8.46 15.60
C LEU A 170 8.12 9.44 14.44
N CYS A 171 8.85 10.54 14.63
CA CYS A 171 9.06 11.52 13.57
C CYS A 171 9.78 10.91 12.36
N GLN A 172 10.81 10.09 12.58
CA GLN A 172 11.52 9.43 11.50
C GLN A 172 10.62 8.46 10.72
N TYR A 173 9.78 7.70 11.42
CA TYR A 173 8.82 6.80 10.79
C TYR A 173 7.79 7.57 9.94
N LEU A 174 7.22 8.65 10.47
CA LEU A 174 6.27 9.50 9.74
C LEU A 174 6.91 10.18 8.52
N GLU A 175 8.13 10.72 8.66
CA GLU A 175 8.93 11.26 7.56
C GLU A 175 9.15 10.19 6.48
N TYR A 176 9.54 8.98 6.87
CA TYR A 176 9.71 7.86 5.94
C TYR A 176 8.40 7.51 5.21
N CYS A 177 7.29 7.40 5.93
CA CYS A 177 5.99 7.06 5.34
C CYS A 177 5.57 8.08 4.28
N VAL A 178 5.75 9.39 4.55
CA VAL A 178 5.40 10.44 3.59
C VAL A 178 6.36 10.44 2.40
N THR A 179 7.67 10.32 2.66
CA THR A 179 8.69 10.50 1.62
C THR A 179 8.89 9.28 0.72
N ARG A 180 8.63 8.07 1.21
CA ARG A 180 8.93 6.82 0.49
C ARG A 180 7.73 5.88 0.30
N GLU A 181 6.74 5.94 1.18
CA GLU A 181 5.53 5.08 1.11
C GLU A 181 4.29 5.84 0.62
N ASN A 182 4.48 7.06 0.09
CA ASN A 182 3.44 7.96 -0.42
C ASN A 182 2.37 8.39 0.59
N ALA A 183 2.60 8.27 1.90
CA ALA A 183 1.63 8.74 2.89
C ALA A 183 1.30 10.24 2.69
N PRO A 184 0.09 10.70 3.02
CA PRO A 184 -0.31 12.09 2.76
C PRO A 184 0.64 13.09 3.41
N ALA A 185 0.99 14.16 2.69
CA ALA A 185 1.90 15.19 3.20
C ALA A 185 1.43 15.85 4.52
N SER A 186 0.12 15.79 4.83
CA SER A 186 -0.45 16.22 6.11
C SER A 186 0.08 15.44 7.32
N TRP A 187 0.69 14.28 7.10
CA TRP A 187 1.30 13.43 8.13
C TRP A 187 2.78 13.71 8.37
N LEU A 188 3.36 14.73 7.74
CA LEU A 188 4.71 15.18 8.09
C LEU A 188 4.75 15.62 9.56
N PRO A 189 5.73 15.15 10.35
CA PRO A 189 5.82 15.51 11.74
C PRO A 189 6.17 17.00 11.93
N PRO A 190 5.84 17.58 13.09
CA PRO A 190 6.22 18.96 13.42
C PRO A 190 7.74 19.16 13.38
N LYS A 191 8.17 20.29 12.81
CA LYS A 191 9.61 20.66 12.76
C LYS A 191 10.18 20.85 14.15
N ASP A 192 9.44 21.51 15.04
CA ASP A 192 9.84 21.64 16.44
C ASP A 192 9.34 20.45 17.26
N ARG A 193 10.26 19.53 17.55
CA ARG A 193 9.98 18.33 18.35
C ARG A 193 10.01 18.61 19.85
N LYS A 194 10.56 19.77 20.28
CA LYS A 194 10.74 20.09 21.71
C LYS A 194 9.41 20.21 22.45
N ILE A 195 8.37 20.65 21.76
CA ILE A 195 7.01 20.79 22.29
C ILE A 195 6.48 19.46 22.83
N HIS A 196 6.77 18.35 22.14
CA HIS A 196 6.31 17.01 22.52
C HIS A 196 7.20 16.36 23.58
N ILE A 197 8.51 16.63 23.54
CA ILE A 197 9.48 16.07 24.48
C ILE A 197 9.26 16.67 25.88
N GLY A 198 8.96 17.97 25.96
CA GLY A 198 8.82 18.70 27.22
C GLY A 198 10.15 18.90 27.95
N ARG A 199 10.09 19.48 29.15
CA ARG A 199 11.25 19.72 30.02
C ARG A 199 11.14 18.87 31.28
N LYS A 200 12.28 18.47 31.85
CA LYS A 200 12.30 17.86 33.18
C LYS A 200 11.81 18.88 34.20
N ALA A 201 11.03 18.44 35.19
CA ALA A 201 10.67 19.29 36.32
C ALA A 201 11.95 19.72 37.06
N ALA A 202 12.00 20.99 37.47
CA ALA A 202 13.19 21.61 38.09
C ALA A 202 13.70 20.86 39.35
N ASN A 203 12.88 19.98 39.95
CA ASN A 203 13.17 19.29 41.20
C ASN A 203 13.54 17.81 41.06
N THR A 204 13.94 17.35 39.87
CA THR A 204 14.33 15.93 39.71
C THR A 204 15.77 15.73 40.20
N LYS A 205 15.95 15.37 41.47
CA LYS A 205 17.26 14.98 42.03
C LYS A 205 17.84 13.79 41.24
N THR A 206 19.12 13.93 40.87
CA THR A 206 19.93 12.97 40.12
C THR A 206 20.16 11.68 40.88
#